data_AF-A0A938C3Y2-F1
#
_entry.id   AF-A0A938C3Y2-F1
#
_cell.length_a   1.000
_cell.length_b   1.000
_cell.length_c   1.000
_cell.angle_alpha   90.00
_cell.angle_beta   90.00
_cell.angle_gamma   90.00
#
_symmetry.space_group_name_H-M   'P 1'
#
loop_
_entity.id
_entity.type
_entity.pdbx_description
1 polymer ?
#
loop_
_entity_poly.entity_id
_entity_poly.type
_entity_poly.pdbx_seq_one_letter_code
_entity_poly.pdbx_strand_id
1 'polypeptide(L)'
;MASTISKTLARRQSGQALVLALLITIVGVFLMLAVFSSGRALTAKQSLNDAADAAALSAATWRARALNYVAYTNRAIVAQEVALAQAVTLGSWAQYFDTLADNAQSLSAAYPPAALALSAIAASAKVGRQGAEQAAAAEQQWRADTQLGYKVWLERSQDWLLRSAGVFGLGAIANEVARASDPRFFAFTLSDGGAFSAFTRRYESPEDRARMRQVVLDSLDPFTAASRSSDQRLPLPSSCVGRSLDPDKWTFWLRRRGGTALHESLETWSALDTMSLHDWRAGGFLKLGACRDSEAWALGWGSGGAELGWNAAQQGSAQSNPLATGLAQVSAIEGAQSLAGLSKIHDLDHRLMNSETEPVSQIAVLARVELGKVGTSDSLGTTSGRLRLNDGSGQTYLLALSAAEVYFQPPPEASTPAQRASLFSPFWQARLIKPTEAHRAAAAAYAR
;
A
#
# COMPACT_ATOMS: atom_id res chain seq x y z
N MET A 1 -18.50 -89.69 79.51
CA MET A 1 -18.38 -89.24 78.10
C MET A 1 -18.85 -87.81 78.02
N ALA A 2 -17.94 -86.89 77.73
CA ALA A 2 -18.21 -85.47 77.59
C ALA A 2 -18.89 -85.19 76.25
N SER A 3 -19.91 -84.33 76.24
CA SER A 3 -20.31 -83.60 75.03
C SER A 3 -20.96 -82.29 75.46
N THR A 4 -20.13 -81.26 75.42
CA THR A 4 -20.40 -79.89 75.83
C THR A 4 -21.20 -79.20 74.73
N ILE A 5 -22.40 -78.74 75.06
CA ILE A 5 -23.23 -77.89 74.20
C ILE A 5 -22.50 -76.54 74.04
N SER A 6 -21.97 -76.29 72.84
CA SER A 6 -21.35 -75.00 72.50
C SER A 6 -22.43 -73.93 72.34
N LYS A 7 -22.58 -73.08 73.35
CA LYS A 7 -23.28 -71.79 73.21
C LYS A 7 -22.36 -70.82 72.49
N THR A 8 -22.55 -70.64 71.19
CA THR A 8 -21.97 -69.51 70.45
C THR A 8 -22.61 -68.21 70.95
N LEU A 9 -21.87 -67.47 71.78
CA LEU A 9 -22.15 -66.09 72.15
C LEU A 9 -22.08 -65.22 70.87
N ALA A 10 -23.23 -64.72 70.42
CA ALA A 10 -23.29 -63.67 69.41
C ALA A 10 -22.63 -62.41 69.98
N ARG A 11 -21.38 -62.19 69.60
CA ARG A 11 -20.61 -60.99 69.94
C ARG A 11 -21.28 -59.81 69.25
N ARG A 12 -22.00 -58.96 70.00
CA ARG A 12 -22.53 -57.69 69.49
C ARG A 12 -21.35 -56.85 69.00
N GLN A 13 -21.23 -56.70 67.68
CA GLN A 13 -20.31 -55.74 67.08
C GLN A 13 -20.73 -54.33 67.51
N SER A 14 -19.84 -53.63 68.22
CA SER A 14 -20.01 -52.22 68.53
C SER A 14 -19.71 -51.41 67.26
N GLY A 15 -20.67 -50.61 66.80
CA GLY A 15 -20.63 -49.85 65.55
C GLY A 15 -19.59 -48.72 65.46
N GLN A 16 -18.52 -48.73 66.26
CA GLN A 16 -17.51 -47.66 66.26
C GLN A 16 -16.59 -47.68 65.04
N ALA A 17 -16.26 -48.86 64.50
CA ALA A 17 -15.46 -48.97 63.27
C ALA A 17 -16.21 -48.40 62.06
N LEU A 18 -17.54 -48.52 62.04
CA LEU A 18 -18.40 -47.97 60.99
C LEU A 18 -18.35 -46.43 60.96
N VAL A 19 -18.38 -45.79 62.13
CA VAL A 19 -18.31 -44.32 62.25
C VAL A 19 -16.96 -43.80 61.72
N LEU A 20 -15.87 -44.49 62.07
CA LEU A 20 -14.52 -44.10 61.66
C LEU A 20 -14.31 -44.32 60.15
N ALA A 21 -14.80 -45.43 59.60
CA ALA A 21 -14.79 -45.69 58.16
C ALA A 21 -15.63 -44.67 57.37
N LEU A 22 -16.79 -44.26 57.89
CA LEU A 22 -17.63 -43.24 57.28
C LEU A 22 -16.94 -41.88 57.25
N LEU A 23 -16.30 -41.47 58.36
CA LEU A 23 -15.55 -40.22 58.44
C LEU A 23 -14.39 -40.19 57.44
N ILE A 24 -13.59 -41.26 57.36
CA ILE A 24 -12.50 -41.35 56.38
C ILE A 24 -13.03 -41.28 54.95
N THR A 25 -14.16 -41.94 54.66
CA THR A 25 -14.77 -41.91 53.33
C THR A 25 -15.23 -40.51 52.95
N ILE A 26 -15.90 -39.80 53.87
CA ILE A 26 -16.35 -38.42 53.66
C ILE A 26 -15.15 -37.50 53.39
N VAL A 27 -14.08 -37.61 54.19
CA VAL A 27 -12.84 -36.86 53.98
C VAL A 27 -12.20 -37.21 52.63
N GLY A 28 -12.15 -38.49 52.28
CA GLY A 28 -11.61 -38.96 51.00
C GLY A 28 -12.38 -38.41 49.80
N VAL A 29 -13.72 -38.42 49.85
CA VAL A 29 -14.58 -37.83 48.81
C VAL A 29 -14.33 -36.32 48.71
N PHE A 30 -14.23 -35.62 49.83
CA PHE A 30 -13.96 -34.17 49.82
C PHE A 30 -12.60 -33.84 49.21
N LEU A 31 -11.55 -34.58 49.57
CA LEU A 31 -10.22 -34.44 48.98
C LEU A 31 -10.24 -34.71 47.47
N MET A 32 -10.95 -35.76 47.04
CA MET A 32 -11.10 -36.08 45.62
C MET A 32 -11.83 -34.97 44.85
N LEU A 33 -12.89 -34.38 45.42
CA LEU A 33 -13.59 -33.23 44.84
C LEU A 33 -12.70 -31.99 44.75
N ALA A 34 -11.87 -31.73 45.77
CA ALA A 34 -10.91 -30.63 45.76
C ALA A 34 -9.80 -30.81 44.71
N VAL A 35 -9.29 -32.04 44.53
CA VAL A 35 -8.33 -32.37 43.46
C VAL A 35 -9.00 -32.24 42.10
N PHE A 36 -10.25 -32.69 41.96
CA PHE A 36 -11.01 -32.57 40.71
C PHE A 36 -11.25 -31.10 40.33
N SER A 37 -11.72 -30.26 41.27
CA SER A 37 -11.93 -28.83 41.01
C SER A 37 -10.64 -28.13 40.61
N SER A 38 -9.54 -28.41 41.32
CA SER A 38 -8.21 -27.88 41.02
C SER A 38 -7.72 -28.33 39.63
N GLY A 39 -7.91 -29.61 39.30
CA GLY A 39 -7.56 -30.17 37.99
C GLY A 39 -8.37 -29.56 36.85
N ARG A 40 -9.68 -29.36 37.04
CA ARG A 40 -10.57 -28.69 36.08
C ARG A 40 -10.18 -27.22 35.89
N ALA A 41 -9.89 -26.50 36.97
CA ALA A 41 -9.43 -25.12 36.92
C ALA A 41 -8.08 -24.98 36.21
N LEU A 42 -7.12 -25.87 36.50
CA LEU A 42 -5.81 -25.87 35.86
C LEU A 42 -5.93 -26.18 34.36
N THR A 43 -6.72 -27.18 33.99
CA THR A 43 -6.95 -27.54 32.58
C THR A 43 -7.60 -26.39 31.83
N ALA A 44 -8.64 -25.78 32.41
CA ALA A 44 -9.31 -24.62 31.83
C ALA A 44 -8.34 -23.44 31.69
N LYS A 45 -7.51 -23.19 32.69
CA LYS A 45 -6.49 -22.13 32.66
C LYS A 45 -5.44 -22.37 31.58
N GLN A 46 -4.98 -23.61 31.40
CA GLN A 46 -4.05 -23.97 30.33
C GLN A 46 -4.68 -23.77 28.95
N SER A 47 -5.88 -24.30 28.73
CA SER A 47 -6.61 -24.11 27.46
C SER A 47 -6.93 -22.64 27.16
N LEU A 48 -7.18 -21.82 28.19
CA LEU A 48 -7.41 -20.39 28.05
C LEU A 48 -6.12 -19.66 27.66
N ASN A 49 -4.97 -20.06 28.20
CA ASN A 49 -3.67 -19.52 27.78
C ASN A 49 -3.36 -19.88 26.33
N ASP A 50 -3.55 -21.14 25.94
CA ASP A 50 -3.33 -21.61 24.56
C ASP A 50 -4.25 -20.85 23.58
N ALA A 51 -5.52 -20.64 23.96
CA ALA A 51 -6.46 -19.84 23.18
C ALA A 51 -6.06 -18.35 23.11
N ALA A 52 -5.55 -17.78 24.20
CA ALA A 52 -5.05 -16.40 24.23
C ALA A 52 -3.82 -16.22 23.33
N ASP A 53 -2.88 -17.18 23.34
CA ASP A 53 -1.70 -17.18 22.47
C ASP A 53 -2.09 -17.33 21.00
N ALA A 54 -3.00 -18.25 20.68
CA ALA A 54 -3.53 -18.40 19.33
C ALA A 54 -4.24 -17.11 18.86
N ALA A 55 -5.04 -16.48 19.73
CA ALA A 55 -5.73 -15.23 19.44
C ALA A 55 -4.75 -14.06 19.22
N ALA A 56 -3.74 -13.91 20.08
CA ALA A 56 -2.71 -12.88 19.96
C ALA A 56 -1.89 -13.04 18.68
N LEU A 57 -1.43 -14.26 18.38
CA LEU A 57 -0.68 -14.55 17.16
C LEU A 57 -1.53 -14.33 15.91
N SER A 58 -2.82 -14.72 15.93
CA SER A 58 -3.74 -14.51 14.81
C SER A 58 -4.00 -13.03 14.55
N ALA A 59 -4.21 -12.24 15.61
CA ALA A 59 -4.36 -10.79 15.52
C ALA A 59 -3.09 -10.13 14.95
N ALA A 60 -1.90 -10.52 15.43
CA ALA A 60 -0.65 -10.03 14.88
C ALA A 60 -0.43 -10.46 13.43
N THR A 61 -0.80 -11.69 13.07
CA THR A 61 -0.73 -12.19 11.69
C THR A 61 -1.64 -11.38 10.77
N TRP A 62 -2.85 -11.02 11.20
CA TRP A 62 -3.73 -10.14 10.43
C TRP A 62 -3.12 -8.76 10.21
N ARG A 63 -2.58 -8.15 11.27
CA ARG A 63 -1.88 -6.86 11.15
C ARG A 63 -0.68 -6.94 10.21
N ALA A 64 0.14 -7.99 10.29
CA ALA A 64 1.25 -8.22 9.37
C ALA A 64 0.77 -8.37 7.91
N ARG A 65 -0.32 -9.11 7.68
CA ARG A 65 -0.94 -9.24 6.36
C ARG A 65 -1.47 -7.91 5.83
N ALA A 66 -2.05 -7.07 6.68
CA ALA A 66 -2.49 -5.73 6.29
C ALA A 66 -1.30 -4.86 5.86
N LEU A 67 -0.19 -4.87 6.60
CA LEU A 67 1.04 -4.15 6.21
C LEU A 67 1.63 -4.69 4.90
N ASN A 68 1.66 -6.01 4.71
CA ASN A 68 2.11 -6.63 3.46
C ASN A 68 1.18 -6.29 2.29
N TYR A 69 -0.13 -6.22 2.52
CA TYR A 69 -1.08 -5.77 1.50
C TYR A 69 -0.82 -4.32 1.09
N VAL A 70 -0.56 -3.42 2.05
CA VAL A 70 -0.14 -2.04 1.74
C VAL A 70 1.13 -2.04 0.90
N ALA A 71 2.10 -2.92 1.21
CA ALA A 71 3.31 -3.06 0.39
C ALA A 71 3.05 -3.47 -1.06
N TYR A 72 2.19 -4.48 -1.29
CA TYR A 72 1.82 -4.88 -2.65
C TYR A 72 1.04 -3.78 -3.38
N THR A 73 0.11 -3.12 -2.69
CA THR A 73 -0.71 -2.07 -3.30
C THR A 73 0.09 -0.81 -3.58
N ASN A 74 1.08 -0.43 -2.75
CA ASN A 74 1.99 0.67 -3.06
C ASN A 74 2.78 0.42 -4.35
N ARG A 75 3.27 -0.81 -4.56
CA ARG A 75 3.95 -1.20 -5.82
C ARG A 75 2.99 -1.19 -7.01
N ALA A 76 1.75 -1.65 -6.81
CA ALA A 76 0.72 -1.59 -7.84
C ALA A 76 0.39 -0.13 -8.21
N ILE A 77 0.25 0.75 -7.22
CA ILE A 77 0.03 2.18 -7.41
C ILE A 77 1.18 2.77 -8.23
N VAL A 78 2.45 2.51 -7.88
CA VAL A 78 3.61 2.96 -8.67
C VAL A 78 3.52 2.50 -10.14
N ALA A 79 3.19 1.23 -10.40
CA ALA A 79 3.03 0.74 -11.76
C ALA A 79 1.88 1.46 -12.51
N GLN A 80 0.78 1.77 -11.82
CA GLN A 80 -0.32 2.54 -12.40
C GLN A 80 0.08 3.99 -12.71
N GLU A 81 0.94 4.62 -11.90
CA GLU A 81 1.50 5.96 -12.18
C GLU A 81 2.41 5.97 -13.41
N VAL A 82 3.27 4.95 -13.55
CA VAL A 82 4.13 4.78 -14.74
C VAL A 82 3.27 4.67 -16.00
N ALA A 83 2.24 3.82 -15.95
CA ALA A 83 1.31 3.66 -17.06
C ALA A 83 0.50 4.94 -17.34
N LEU A 84 0.21 5.75 -16.32
CA LEU A 84 -0.43 7.05 -16.50
C LEU A 84 0.47 8.03 -17.25
N ALA A 85 1.75 8.10 -16.90
CA ALA A 85 2.73 8.92 -17.60
C ALA A 85 2.88 8.50 -19.07
N GLN A 86 2.88 7.19 -19.34
CA GLN A 86 2.88 6.62 -20.69
C GLN A 86 1.62 7.00 -21.46
N ALA A 87 0.44 6.86 -20.86
CA ALA A 87 -0.84 7.21 -21.48
C ALA A 87 -0.94 8.72 -21.82
N VAL A 88 -0.44 9.59 -20.94
CA VAL A 88 -0.38 11.05 -21.17
C VAL A 88 0.58 11.36 -22.33
N THR A 89 1.73 10.67 -22.37
CA THR A 89 2.71 10.78 -23.46
C THR A 89 2.10 10.37 -24.81
N LEU A 90 1.43 9.22 -24.85
CA LEU A 90 0.77 8.71 -26.06
C LEU A 90 -0.36 9.64 -26.51
N GLY A 91 -1.10 10.23 -25.58
CA GLY A 91 -2.13 11.23 -25.88
C GLY A 91 -1.55 12.48 -26.58
N SER A 92 -0.48 13.05 -26.03
CA SER A 92 0.25 14.18 -26.65
C SER A 92 0.75 13.80 -28.05
N TRP A 93 1.29 12.60 -28.19
CA TRP A 93 1.85 12.11 -29.46
C TRP A 93 0.77 11.83 -30.53
N ALA A 94 -0.39 11.31 -30.13
CA ALA A 94 -1.54 11.12 -31.01
C ALA A 94 -2.04 12.46 -31.58
N GLN A 95 -2.21 13.46 -30.71
CA GLN A 95 -2.60 14.81 -31.12
C GLN A 95 -1.55 15.47 -32.02
N TYR A 96 -0.27 15.30 -31.67
CA TYR A 96 0.86 15.78 -32.47
C TYR A 96 0.83 15.22 -33.90
N PHE A 97 0.56 13.93 -34.06
CA PHE A 97 0.45 13.32 -35.39
C PHE A 97 -0.77 13.78 -36.15
N ASP A 98 -1.88 14.04 -35.45
CA ASP A 98 -3.09 14.54 -36.07
C ASP A 98 -2.87 15.92 -36.71
N THR A 99 -2.39 16.87 -35.91
CA THR A 99 -2.09 18.23 -36.38
C THR A 99 -1.00 18.22 -37.46
N LEU A 100 0.00 17.35 -37.33
CA LEU A 100 1.02 17.18 -38.35
C LEU A 100 0.44 16.70 -39.69
N ALA A 101 -0.44 15.70 -39.66
CA ALA A 101 -1.05 15.17 -40.87
C ALA A 101 -1.87 16.24 -41.61
N ASP A 102 -2.68 16.99 -40.86
CA ASP A 102 -3.57 18.03 -41.42
C ASP A 102 -2.79 19.22 -41.98
N ASN A 103 -1.76 19.68 -41.26
CA ASN A 103 -0.91 20.77 -41.71
C ASN A 103 -0.08 20.36 -42.93
N ALA A 104 0.50 19.16 -42.91
CA ALA A 104 1.29 18.66 -44.03
C ALA A 104 0.42 18.49 -45.29
N GLN A 105 -0.82 17.99 -45.14
CA GLN A 105 -1.78 17.91 -46.24
C GLN A 105 -2.11 19.29 -46.81
N SER A 106 -2.39 20.27 -45.93
CA SER A 106 -2.71 21.65 -46.33
C SER A 106 -1.53 22.33 -47.04
N LEU A 107 -0.32 22.18 -46.50
CA LEU A 107 0.90 22.72 -47.10
C LEU A 107 1.26 22.04 -48.42
N SER A 108 0.98 20.74 -48.58
CA SER A 108 1.21 20.01 -49.83
C SER A 108 0.40 20.59 -50.99
N ALA A 109 -0.83 21.06 -50.71
CA ALA A 109 -1.68 21.71 -51.71
C ALA A 109 -1.20 23.14 -52.03
N ALA A 110 -0.66 23.85 -51.03
CA ALA A 110 -0.18 25.22 -51.19
C ALA A 110 1.21 25.33 -51.83
N TYR A 111 2.08 24.32 -51.66
CA TYR A 111 3.44 24.31 -52.18
C TYR A 111 3.75 23.04 -52.98
N PRO A 112 3.37 23.01 -54.28
CA PRO A 112 3.55 21.85 -55.16
C PRO A 112 4.96 21.25 -55.19
N PRO A 113 6.06 22.05 -55.14
CA PRO A 113 7.41 21.49 -55.16
C PRO A 113 7.76 20.59 -53.96
N ALA A 114 7.11 20.76 -52.80
CA ALA A 114 7.31 19.88 -51.65
C ALA A 114 6.16 18.89 -51.43
N ALA A 115 5.18 18.83 -52.32
CA ALA A 115 3.95 18.05 -52.13
C ALA A 115 4.22 16.55 -51.92
N LEU A 116 5.19 15.96 -52.65
CA LEU A 116 5.56 14.55 -52.47
C LEU A 116 6.11 14.27 -51.06
N ALA A 117 6.99 15.13 -50.56
CA ALA A 117 7.56 14.99 -49.22
C ALA A 117 6.50 15.19 -48.13
N LEU A 118 5.66 16.22 -48.28
CA LEU A 118 4.62 16.55 -47.31
C LEU A 118 3.49 15.51 -47.29
N SER A 119 3.10 14.95 -48.44
CA SER A 119 2.11 13.87 -48.49
C SER A 119 2.64 12.57 -47.88
N ALA A 120 3.94 12.25 -48.07
CA ALA A 120 4.58 11.13 -47.38
C ALA A 120 4.62 11.32 -45.85
N ILE A 121 4.89 12.55 -45.39
CA ILE A 121 4.80 12.92 -43.96
C ILE A 121 3.36 12.76 -43.46
N ALA A 122 2.37 13.26 -44.19
CA ALA A 122 0.96 13.16 -43.81
C ALA A 122 0.48 11.70 -43.73
N ALA A 123 0.87 10.86 -44.68
CA ALA A 123 0.55 9.43 -44.65
C ALA A 123 1.20 8.72 -43.44
N SER A 124 2.47 9.03 -43.16
CA SER A 124 3.19 8.46 -42.01
C SER A 124 2.60 8.92 -40.68
N ALA A 125 2.21 10.21 -40.60
CA ALA A 125 1.57 10.78 -39.43
C ALA A 125 0.18 10.15 -39.17
N LYS A 126 -0.61 9.88 -40.21
CA LYS A 126 -1.91 9.17 -40.07
C LYS A 126 -1.74 7.77 -39.50
N VAL A 127 -0.73 7.01 -39.93
CA VAL A 127 -0.43 5.69 -39.36
C VAL A 127 0.01 5.82 -37.90
N GLY A 128 0.88 6.80 -37.60
CA GLY A 128 1.30 7.11 -36.23
C GLY A 128 0.13 7.47 -35.31
N ARG A 129 -0.80 8.31 -35.79
CA ARG A 129 -2.04 8.68 -35.10
C ARG A 129 -2.87 7.45 -34.74
N GLN A 130 -3.16 6.58 -35.72
CA GLN A 130 -3.99 5.39 -35.47
C GLN A 130 -3.38 4.47 -34.40
N GLY A 131 -2.06 4.27 -34.42
CA GLY A 131 -1.37 3.48 -33.40
C GLY A 131 -1.42 4.15 -32.01
N ALA A 132 -1.19 5.46 -31.96
CA ALA A 132 -1.19 6.21 -30.71
C ALA A 132 -2.60 6.33 -30.10
N GLU A 133 -3.65 6.55 -30.91
CA GLU A 133 -5.04 6.63 -30.46
C GLU A 133 -5.54 5.30 -29.88
N GLN A 134 -5.24 4.17 -30.53
CA GLN A 134 -5.64 2.86 -30.03
C GLN A 134 -4.97 2.53 -28.68
N ALA A 135 -3.68 2.85 -28.54
CA ALA A 135 -2.97 2.67 -27.29
C ALA A 135 -3.49 3.62 -26.19
N ALA A 136 -3.69 4.90 -26.52
CA ALA A 136 -4.21 5.89 -25.59
C ALA A 136 -5.64 5.57 -25.11
N ALA A 137 -6.54 5.18 -26.01
CA ALA A 137 -7.93 4.85 -25.67
C ALA A 137 -8.03 3.63 -24.74
N ALA A 138 -7.20 2.60 -24.96
CA ALA A 138 -7.15 1.42 -24.11
C ALA A 138 -6.63 1.73 -22.69
N GLU A 139 -5.69 2.67 -22.57
CA GLU A 139 -5.08 3.03 -21.29
C GLU A 139 -5.86 4.09 -20.52
N GLN A 140 -6.39 5.13 -21.18
CA GLN A 140 -6.97 6.29 -20.51
C GLN A 140 -8.31 6.00 -19.85
N GLN A 141 -9.20 5.20 -20.47
CA GLN A 141 -10.58 5.03 -20.02
C GLN A 141 -10.70 4.54 -18.56
N TRP A 142 -9.83 3.62 -18.12
CA TRP A 142 -9.89 3.04 -16.78
C TRP A 142 -8.85 3.61 -15.81
N ARG A 143 -7.84 4.32 -16.31
CA ARG A 143 -6.75 4.90 -15.50
C ARG A 143 -7.02 6.35 -15.13
N ALA A 144 -7.76 7.09 -15.97
CA ALA A 144 -8.02 8.52 -15.80
C ALA A 144 -9.22 8.87 -14.91
N ASP A 145 -10.05 7.88 -14.57
CA ASP A 145 -11.26 8.13 -13.78
C ASP A 145 -10.89 8.44 -12.32
N THR A 146 -11.23 9.65 -11.87
CA THR A 146 -10.93 10.16 -10.52
C THR A 146 -11.82 9.57 -9.42
N GLN A 147 -12.86 8.81 -9.77
CA GLN A 147 -13.78 8.17 -8.82
C GLN A 147 -13.73 6.64 -8.87
N LEU A 148 -13.56 6.07 -10.06
CA LEU A 148 -13.62 4.64 -10.34
C LEU A 148 -12.28 4.05 -10.82
N GLY A 149 -11.25 4.88 -11.00
CA GLY A 149 -9.93 4.43 -11.43
C GLY A 149 -9.30 3.46 -10.44
N TYR A 150 -8.52 2.50 -10.97
CA TYR A 150 -7.86 1.44 -10.17
C TYR A 150 -7.07 1.98 -8.98
N LYS A 151 -6.41 3.13 -9.17
CA LYS A 151 -5.61 3.81 -8.15
C LYS A 151 -6.44 4.24 -6.93
N VAL A 152 -7.63 4.81 -7.14
CA VAL A 152 -8.54 5.25 -6.07
C VAL A 152 -9.04 4.05 -5.26
N TRP A 153 -9.35 2.94 -5.93
CA TRP A 153 -9.75 1.71 -5.25
C TRP A 153 -8.61 1.12 -4.40
N LEU A 154 -7.38 1.14 -4.92
CA LEU A 154 -6.21 0.70 -4.17
C LEU A 154 -6.00 1.57 -2.92
N GLU A 155 -6.01 2.91 -3.03
CA GLU A 155 -5.89 3.81 -1.88
C GLU A 155 -6.99 3.58 -0.84
N ARG A 156 -8.26 3.51 -1.26
CA ARG A 156 -9.37 3.26 -0.34
C ARG A 156 -9.24 1.90 0.35
N SER A 157 -8.80 0.87 -0.38
CA SER A 157 -8.61 -0.46 0.19
C SER A 157 -7.52 -0.48 1.27
N GLN A 158 -6.45 0.32 1.12
CA GLN A 158 -5.42 0.49 2.15
C GLN A 158 -6.00 1.09 3.42
N ASP A 159 -6.79 2.17 3.30
CA ASP A 159 -7.46 2.82 4.44
C ASP A 159 -8.32 1.83 5.23
N TRP A 160 -9.13 1.02 4.53
CA TRP A 160 -9.98 0.01 5.15
C TRP A 160 -9.19 -1.11 5.83
N LEU A 161 -8.14 -1.62 5.18
CA LEU A 161 -7.34 -2.71 5.74
C LEU A 161 -6.53 -2.26 6.95
N LEU A 162 -5.92 -1.06 6.93
CA LEU A 162 -5.21 -0.53 8.08
C LEU A 162 -6.16 -0.29 9.26
N ARG A 163 -7.37 0.23 9.03
CA ARG A 163 -8.40 0.35 10.08
C ARG A 163 -8.79 -1.00 10.67
N SER A 164 -8.91 -2.04 9.84
CA SER A 164 -9.21 -3.41 10.30
C SER A 164 -8.07 -4.02 11.13
N ALA A 165 -6.82 -3.59 10.90
CA ALA A 165 -5.65 -4.00 11.66
C ALA A 165 -5.44 -3.19 12.95
N GLY A 166 -6.30 -2.19 13.20
CA GLY A 166 -6.40 -1.49 14.48
C GLY A 166 -7.04 -2.35 15.57
N VAL A 167 -6.96 -1.89 16.82
CA VAL A 167 -7.44 -2.61 18.02
C VAL A 167 -8.88 -3.13 17.86
N PHE A 168 -9.79 -2.33 17.29
CA PHE A 168 -11.18 -2.75 17.12
C PHE A 168 -11.34 -4.00 16.23
N GLY A 169 -10.72 -4.00 15.04
CA GLY A 169 -10.82 -5.15 14.13
C GLY A 169 -10.06 -6.37 14.65
N LEU A 170 -8.92 -6.16 15.31
CA LEU A 170 -8.17 -7.23 15.95
C LEU A 170 -8.93 -7.86 17.14
N GLY A 171 -9.73 -7.09 17.86
CA GLY A 171 -10.59 -7.60 18.92
C GLY A 171 -11.61 -8.61 18.41
N ALA A 172 -12.20 -8.38 17.23
CA ALA A 172 -13.10 -9.33 16.59
C ALA A 172 -12.38 -10.63 16.23
N ILE A 173 -11.19 -10.54 15.62
CA ILE A 173 -10.37 -11.71 15.26
C ILE A 173 -9.99 -12.51 16.52
N ALA A 174 -9.52 -11.81 17.57
CA ALA A 174 -9.15 -12.44 18.82
C ALA A 174 -10.33 -13.20 19.45
N ASN A 175 -11.52 -12.59 19.45
CA ASN A 175 -12.73 -13.21 19.97
C ASN A 175 -13.14 -14.45 19.15
N GLU A 176 -13.12 -14.36 17.82
CA GLU A 176 -13.47 -15.50 16.96
C GLU A 176 -12.50 -16.67 17.14
N VAL A 177 -11.20 -16.41 17.24
CA VAL A 177 -10.19 -17.46 17.49
C VAL A 177 -10.38 -18.09 18.86
N ALA A 178 -10.65 -17.29 19.90
CA ALA A 178 -10.91 -17.82 21.24
C ALA A 178 -12.18 -18.69 21.27
N ARG A 179 -13.27 -18.24 20.64
CA ARG A 179 -14.54 -18.99 20.55
C ARG A 179 -14.44 -20.25 19.70
N ALA A 180 -13.60 -20.24 18.67
CA ALA A 180 -13.30 -21.43 17.88
C ALA A 180 -12.53 -22.48 18.69
N SER A 181 -11.67 -22.05 19.64
CA SER A 181 -11.02 -22.96 20.59
C SER A 181 -12.00 -23.51 21.62
N ASP A 182 -12.80 -22.64 22.24
CA ASP A 182 -13.89 -23.03 23.14
C ASP A 182 -14.99 -21.97 23.11
N PRO A 183 -16.25 -22.31 22.81
CA PRO A 183 -17.34 -21.34 22.72
C PRO A 183 -17.61 -20.53 24.00
N ARG A 184 -17.12 -21.01 25.15
CA ARG A 184 -17.23 -20.35 26.46
C ARG A 184 -16.21 -19.23 26.63
N PHE A 185 -15.14 -19.23 25.83
CA PHE A 185 -14.09 -18.23 25.92
C PHE A 185 -14.50 -16.93 25.23
N PHE A 186 -14.05 -15.84 25.80
CA PHE A 186 -14.17 -14.51 25.22
C PHE A 186 -12.80 -13.86 25.25
N ALA A 187 -12.35 -13.32 24.12
CA ALA A 187 -11.07 -12.63 24.05
C ALA A 187 -11.24 -11.27 23.40
N PHE A 188 -10.45 -10.31 23.86
CA PHE A 188 -10.42 -8.97 23.30
C PHE A 188 -8.99 -8.43 23.35
N THR A 189 -8.67 -7.56 22.41
CA THR A 189 -7.39 -6.86 22.39
C THR A 189 -7.40 -5.70 23.38
N LEU A 190 -6.31 -5.54 24.11
CA LEU A 190 -6.08 -4.36 24.93
C LEU A 190 -5.77 -3.15 24.03
N SER A 191 -6.10 -1.95 24.51
CA SER A 191 -5.78 -0.71 23.81
C SER A 191 -4.27 -0.53 23.67
N ASP A 192 -3.82 -0.17 22.47
CA ASP A 192 -2.44 0.21 22.18
C ASP A 192 -2.23 1.74 22.25
N GLY A 193 -3.23 2.49 22.73
CA GLY A 193 -3.18 3.96 22.82
C GLY A 193 -3.08 4.66 21.46
N GLY A 194 -3.39 3.98 20.36
CA GLY A 194 -3.21 4.50 19.00
C GLY A 194 -1.80 4.27 18.44
N ALA A 195 -0.95 3.48 19.10
CA ALA A 195 0.42 3.21 18.64
C ALA A 195 0.45 2.65 17.21
N PHE A 196 -0.48 1.76 16.83
CA PHE A 196 -0.55 1.29 15.45
C PHE A 196 -1.02 2.37 14.47
N SER A 197 -1.96 3.22 14.87
CA SER A 197 -2.39 4.33 14.01
C SER A 197 -1.25 5.35 13.79
N ALA A 198 -0.34 5.49 14.75
CA ALA A 198 0.85 6.31 14.64
C ALA A 198 2.01 5.59 13.93
N PHE A 199 1.95 4.26 13.80
CA PHE A 199 2.96 3.44 13.14
C PHE A 199 3.00 3.68 11.62
N THR A 200 1.84 3.96 11.03
CA THR A 200 1.69 4.27 9.61
C THR A 200 1.16 5.69 9.43
N ARG A 201 1.62 6.39 8.40
CA ARG A 201 1.18 7.73 8.05
C ARG A 201 0.80 7.79 6.58
N ARG A 202 -0.24 8.55 6.26
CA ARG A 202 -0.57 8.89 4.88
C ARG A 202 0.39 9.98 4.39
N TYR A 203 1.12 9.68 3.33
CA TYR A 203 2.07 10.59 2.70
C TYR A 203 1.29 11.51 1.76
N GLU A 204 1.05 12.74 2.20
CA GLU A 204 0.25 13.72 1.45
C GLU A 204 1.11 14.83 0.84
N SER A 205 2.17 15.27 1.53
CA SER A 205 3.01 16.35 1.05
C SER A 205 3.91 15.89 -0.11
N PRO A 206 4.34 16.80 -0.99
CA PRO A 206 5.33 16.48 -2.02
C PRO A 206 6.67 16.01 -1.44
N GLU A 207 7.07 16.55 -0.28
CA GLU A 207 8.30 16.17 0.42
C GLU A 207 8.24 14.72 0.92
N ASP A 208 7.13 14.31 1.55
CA ASP A 208 6.94 12.94 2.04
C ASP A 208 6.97 11.94 0.86
N ARG A 209 6.41 12.34 -0.29
CA ARG A 209 6.32 11.52 -1.51
C ARG A 209 7.57 11.56 -2.40
N ALA A 210 8.63 12.29 -2.03
CA ALA A 210 9.81 12.46 -2.87
C ALA A 210 10.48 11.13 -3.26
N ARG A 211 10.53 10.15 -2.35
CA ARG A 211 11.07 8.80 -2.64
C ARG A 211 10.20 8.05 -3.65
N MET A 212 8.88 8.10 -3.47
CA MET A 212 7.94 7.45 -4.38
C MET A 212 8.02 8.08 -5.78
N ARG A 213 8.11 9.41 -5.86
CA ARG A 213 8.37 10.12 -7.12
C ARG A 213 9.60 9.57 -7.82
N GLN A 214 10.72 9.42 -7.09
CA GLN A 214 11.96 8.91 -7.67
C GLN A 214 11.77 7.49 -8.24
N VAL A 215 11.13 6.60 -7.48
CA VAL A 215 10.85 5.22 -7.94
C VAL A 215 9.99 5.23 -9.20
N VAL A 216 8.96 6.09 -9.28
CA VAL A 216 8.12 6.21 -10.48
C VAL A 216 8.94 6.71 -11.67
N LEU A 217 9.71 7.77 -11.51
CA LEU A 217 10.54 8.35 -12.57
C LEU A 217 11.62 7.36 -13.06
N ASP A 218 12.25 6.61 -12.15
CA ASP A 218 13.25 5.59 -12.48
C ASP A 218 12.63 4.35 -13.15
N SER A 219 11.32 4.15 -12.99
CA SER A 219 10.57 3.03 -13.58
C SER A 219 9.95 3.38 -14.94
N LEU A 220 10.06 4.63 -15.41
CA LEU A 220 9.58 5.03 -16.73
C LEU A 220 10.42 4.38 -17.83
N ASP A 221 9.76 4.06 -18.94
CA ASP A 221 10.48 3.59 -20.12
C ASP A 221 11.28 4.73 -20.79
N PRO A 222 12.29 4.42 -21.62
CA PRO A 222 13.14 5.44 -22.23
C PRO A 222 12.39 6.47 -23.09
N PHE A 223 11.26 6.11 -23.71
CA PHE A 223 10.50 7.02 -24.57
C PHE A 223 9.71 8.05 -23.77
N THR A 224 9.15 7.66 -22.63
CA THR A 224 8.48 8.58 -21.70
C THR A 224 9.47 9.36 -20.82
N ALA A 225 10.56 8.73 -20.37
CA ALA A 225 11.54 9.35 -19.47
C ALA A 225 12.44 10.38 -20.16
N ALA A 226 12.85 10.13 -21.41
CA ALA A 226 13.79 10.99 -22.12
C ALA A 226 13.09 12.14 -22.86
N SER A 227 13.87 13.18 -23.20
CA SER A 227 13.39 14.17 -24.17
C SER A 227 13.27 13.50 -25.54
N ARG A 228 12.10 13.62 -26.16
CA ARG A 228 11.84 13.15 -27.54
C ARG A 228 12.33 14.14 -28.59
N SER A 229 13.26 15.02 -28.20
CA SER A 229 13.82 16.07 -29.02
C SER A 229 14.78 15.52 -30.07
N SER A 230 14.68 16.05 -31.29
CA SER A 230 15.59 15.70 -32.38
C SER A 230 15.73 16.86 -33.34
N ASP A 231 16.95 17.06 -33.83
CA ASP A 231 17.28 18.06 -34.85
C ASP A 231 17.75 17.38 -36.11
N GLN A 232 17.00 17.59 -37.20
CA GLN A 232 17.30 17.01 -38.50
C GLN A 232 17.55 18.13 -39.51
N ARG A 233 18.72 18.11 -40.13
CA ARG A 233 19.05 19.03 -41.22
C ARG A 233 18.29 18.64 -42.48
N LEU A 234 17.66 19.60 -43.15
CA LEU A 234 17.01 19.39 -44.44
C LEU A 234 17.88 19.97 -45.57
N PRO A 235 17.96 19.33 -46.75
CA PRO A 235 18.70 19.83 -47.91
C PRO A 235 17.94 20.96 -48.62
N LEU A 236 17.33 21.87 -47.86
CA LEU A 236 16.62 23.04 -48.36
C LEU A 236 17.45 24.29 -48.04
N PRO A 237 17.74 25.16 -49.02
CA PRO A 237 18.57 26.33 -48.82
C PRO A 237 17.88 27.34 -47.90
N SER A 238 18.52 27.73 -46.80
CA SER A 238 18.03 28.79 -45.91
C SER A 238 18.20 30.18 -46.53
N SER A 239 17.61 31.21 -45.92
CA SER A 239 17.85 32.60 -46.36
C SER A 239 19.27 33.14 -46.07
N CYS A 240 20.11 32.32 -45.40
CA CYS A 240 21.47 32.63 -45.01
C CYS A 240 22.56 31.94 -45.85
N VAL A 241 22.17 31.18 -46.88
CA VAL A 241 23.11 30.64 -47.88
C VAL A 241 23.94 31.76 -48.49
N GLY A 242 25.28 31.61 -48.44
CA GLY A 242 26.22 32.59 -48.98
C GLY A 242 26.38 33.88 -48.16
N ARG A 243 25.67 34.01 -47.02
CA ARG A 243 25.79 35.17 -46.10
C ARG A 243 26.52 34.85 -44.80
N SER A 244 26.64 33.57 -44.49
CA SER A 244 27.49 33.06 -43.41
C SER A 244 28.54 32.12 -43.98
N LEU A 245 29.69 32.00 -43.33
CA LEU A 245 30.69 30.96 -43.65
C LEU A 245 30.36 29.62 -42.97
N ASP A 246 29.38 29.61 -42.07
CA ASP A 246 28.95 28.43 -41.34
C ASP A 246 27.95 27.60 -42.18
N PRO A 247 28.33 26.38 -42.62
CA PRO A 247 27.47 25.54 -43.45
C PRO A 247 26.17 25.12 -42.76
N ASP A 248 26.09 25.13 -41.43
CA ASP A 248 24.87 24.76 -40.71
C ASP A 248 23.79 25.83 -40.81
N LYS A 249 24.18 27.06 -41.10
CA LYS A 249 23.28 28.19 -41.32
C LYS A 249 22.76 28.27 -42.75
N TRP A 250 23.21 27.40 -43.64
CA TRP A 250 22.82 27.37 -45.06
C TRP A 250 21.59 26.52 -45.33
N THR A 251 21.08 25.81 -44.33
CA THR A 251 19.96 24.90 -44.52
C THR A 251 18.85 25.11 -43.52
N PHE A 252 17.65 24.72 -43.91
CA PHE A 252 16.55 24.57 -42.97
C PHE A 252 16.80 23.42 -41.99
N TRP A 253 16.25 23.57 -40.79
CA TRP A 253 16.31 22.57 -39.73
C TRP A 253 14.90 22.13 -39.36
N LEU A 254 14.67 20.82 -39.32
CA LEU A 254 13.47 20.23 -38.75
C LEU A 254 13.74 19.92 -37.29
N ARG A 255 13.02 20.60 -36.40
CA ARG A 255 13.22 20.49 -34.96
C ARG A 255 11.99 19.91 -34.30
N ARG A 256 12.12 18.68 -33.81
CA ARG A 256 11.12 18.05 -32.95
C ARG A 256 11.49 18.29 -31.50
N ARG A 257 10.53 18.67 -30.68
CA ARG A 257 10.68 18.86 -29.24
C ARG A 257 9.57 18.10 -28.54
N GLY A 258 9.92 17.32 -27.53
CA GLY A 258 8.94 16.55 -26.80
C GLY A 258 9.44 16.17 -25.42
N GLY A 259 8.55 16.17 -24.44
CA GLY A 259 8.86 15.83 -23.05
C GLY A 259 7.62 15.36 -22.31
N THR A 260 7.84 14.65 -21.20
CA THR A 260 6.80 14.20 -20.28
C THR A 260 7.27 14.44 -18.85
N ALA A 261 6.61 15.35 -18.15
CA ALA A 261 7.01 15.80 -16.83
C ALA A 261 5.86 15.69 -15.83
N LEU A 262 6.20 15.26 -14.62
CA LEU A 262 5.35 15.36 -13.44
C LEU A 262 5.50 16.76 -12.84
N HIS A 263 4.39 17.43 -12.55
CA HIS A 263 4.40 18.74 -11.91
C HIS A 263 4.98 18.68 -10.48
N GLU A 264 5.50 19.80 -9.98
CA GLU A 264 6.13 19.88 -8.65
C GLU A 264 5.18 19.53 -7.50
N SER A 265 3.88 19.81 -7.67
CA SER A 265 2.82 19.40 -6.73
C SER A 265 2.63 17.88 -6.66
N LEU A 266 3.17 17.14 -7.64
CA LEU A 266 2.96 15.72 -7.87
C LEU A 266 1.53 15.32 -8.23
N GLU A 267 0.62 16.27 -8.40
CA GLU A 267 -0.81 15.98 -8.63
C GLU A 267 -1.17 15.90 -10.11
N THR A 268 -0.27 16.25 -11.02
CA THR A 268 -0.55 16.34 -12.46
C THR A 268 0.63 15.87 -13.30
N TRP A 269 0.33 15.02 -14.28
CA TRP A 269 1.25 14.72 -15.36
C TRP A 269 0.98 15.63 -16.55
N SER A 270 2.05 15.98 -17.26
CA SER A 270 1.98 16.75 -18.50
C SER A 270 2.89 16.15 -19.55
N ALA A 271 2.44 16.13 -20.80
CA ALA A 271 3.26 15.82 -21.96
C ALA A 271 3.02 16.88 -23.04
N LEU A 272 4.06 17.16 -23.81
CA LEU A 272 4.00 18.11 -24.91
C LEU A 272 4.92 17.63 -26.01
N ASP A 273 4.43 17.65 -27.25
CA ASP A 273 5.17 17.25 -28.43
C ASP A 273 4.94 18.26 -29.56
N THR A 274 6.01 18.77 -30.15
CA THR A 274 5.97 19.76 -31.22
C THR A 274 6.98 19.45 -32.29
N MET A 275 6.69 19.86 -33.52
CA MET A 275 7.64 19.85 -34.62
C MET A 275 7.49 21.10 -35.46
N SER A 276 8.61 21.75 -35.71
CA SER A 276 8.65 22.98 -36.46
C SER A 276 9.81 22.99 -37.44
N LEU A 277 9.62 23.71 -38.53
CA LEU A 277 10.66 24.03 -39.47
C LEU A 277 11.32 25.35 -39.10
N HIS A 278 12.64 25.34 -39.03
CA HIS A 278 13.49 26.45 -38.68
C HIS A 278 14.26 26.97 -39.90
N ASP A 279 14.27 28.28 -40.06
CA ASP A 279 15.05 29.00 -41.06
C ASP A 279 16.06 29.93 -40.35
N TRP A 280 17.27 29.95 -40.90
CA TRP A 280 18.28 30.94 -40.53
C TRP A 280 18.01 32.21 -41.32
N ARG A 281 17.42 33.20 -40.65
CA ARG A 281 17.08 34.50 -41.22
C ARG A 281 18.21 35.50 -41.09
N ALA A 282 18.55 36.13 -42.21
CA ALA A 282 19.51 37.23 -42.22
C ALA A 282 18.88 38.50 -41.61
N GLY A 283 19.47 39.02 -40.54
CA GLY A 283 19.05 40.25 -39.86
C GLY A 283 20.05 41.40 -40.03
N GLY A 284 19.58 42.63 -39.76
CA GLY A 284 20.40 43.86 -39.71
C GLY A 284 20.25 44.80 -40.91
N PHE A 285 20.29 46.11 -40.64
CA PHE A 285 20.12 47.21 -41.61
C PHE A 285 21.16 47.20 -42.76
N LEU A 286 22.30 46.52 -42.58
CA LEU A 286 23.39 46.40 -43.56
C LEU A 286 23.65 44.97 -44.04
N LYS A 287 22.78 43.99 -43.74
CA LYS A 287 22.85 42.58 -44.22
C LYS A 287 24.21 41.85 -44.09
N LEU A 288 25.11 42.33 -43.23
CA LEU A 288 26.42 41.73 -42.98
C LEU A 288 26.36 40.83 -41.73
N GLY A 289 26.42 39.52 -41.95
CA GLY A 289 26.87 38.51 -40.98
C GLY A 289 25.90 37.99 -39.91
N ALA A 290 24.83 38.70 -39.56
CA ALA A 290 23.94 38.27 -38.48
C ALA A 290 22.82 37.33 -38.98
N CYS A 291 23.10 36.02 -38.97
CA CYS A 291 22.11 34.97 -39.20
C CYS A 291 21.49 34.53 -37.87
N ARG A 292 20.18 34.71 -37.71
CA ARG A 292 19.43 34.31 -36.52
C ARG A 292 18.50 33.16 -36.87
N ASP A 293 18.51 32.15 -36.02
CA ASP A 293 17.58 31.04 -36.07
C ASP A 293 16.17 31.52 -35.73
N SER A 294 15.21 31.17 -36.58
CA SER A 294 13.81 31.52 -36.41
C SER A 294 12.93 30.35 -36.79
N GLU A 295 11.91 30.11 -35.98
CA GLU A 295 10.85 29.17 -36.34
C GLU A 295 10.06 29.75 -37.53
N ALA A 296 10.17 29.09 -38.68
CA ALA A 296 9.53 29.51 -39.91
C ALA A 296 8.08 29.02 -39.96
N TRP A 297 7.86 27.74 -39.66
CA TRP A 297 6.54 27.10 -39.71
C TRP A 297 6.37 26.05 -38.61
N ALA A 298 5.28 26.12 -37.87
CA ALA A 298 4.83 25.05 -37.00
C ALA A 298 4.18 23.95 -37.86
N LEU A 299 4.74 22.74 -37.83
CA LEU A 299 4.27 21.62 -38.65
C LEU A 299 3.30 20.73 -37.88
N GLY A 300 3.56 20.47 -36.60
CA GLY A 300 2.68 19.67 -35.76
C GLY A 300 2.88 19.98 -34.28
N TRP A 301 1.83 19.80 -33.50
CA TRP A 301 1.81 20.05 -32.07
C TRP A 301 0.75 19.21 -31.37
N GLY A 302 1.04 18.81 -30.13
CA GLY A 302 0.15 18.06 -29.27
C GLY A 302 0.50 18.29 -27.82
N SER A 303 -0.51 18.18 -26.96
CA SER A 303 -0.32 18.24 -25.51
C SER A 303 -1.24 17.23 -24.83
N GLY A 304 -0.79 16.71 -23.69
CA GLY A 304 -1.54 15.79 -22.86
C GLY A 304 -1.40 16.15 -21.39
N GLY A 305 -2.45 15.89 -20.62
CA GLY A 305 -2.46 16.05 -19.16
C GLY A 305 -3.09 17.36 -18.66
N ALA A 306 -2.88 17.64 -17.36
CA ALA A 306 -3.37 18.83 -16.68
C ALA A 306 -2.26 19.88 -16.60
N GLU A 307 -2.57 21.12 -16.99
CA GLU A 307 -1.69 22.28 -17.21
C GLU A 307 -1.15 22.43 -18.65
N LEU A 308 -0.77 23.67 -19.00
CA LEU A 308 -0.22 24.16 -20.28
C LEU A 308 1.11 23.49 -20.70
N GLY A 309 1.46 22.35 -20.10
CA GLY A 309 2.63 21.56 -20.44
C GLY A 309 3.96 22.26 -20.20
N TRP A 310 4.03 23.31 -19.37
CA TRP A 310 5.27 24.10 -19.19
C TRP A 310 6.45 23.27 -18.71
N ASN A 311 6.23 22.35 -17.77
CA ASN A 311 7.27 21.45 -17.28
C ASN A 311 7.72 20.46 -18.36
N ALA A 312 6.77 19.89 -19.09
CA ALA A 312 7.05 19.02 -20.24
C ALA A 312 7.78 19.79 -21.37
N ALA A 313 7.40 21.05 -21.60
CA ALA A 313 8.03 21.96 -22.55
C ALA A 313 9.46 22.31 -22.14
N GLN A 314 9.72 22.52 -20.84
CA GLN A 314 11.06 22.77 -20.33
C GLN A 314 11.95 21.54 -20.49
N GLN A 315 11.47 20.37 -20.05
CA GLN A 315 12.20 19.10 -20.19
C GLN A 315 12.48 18.76 -21.67
N GLY A 316 11.50 18.99 -22.55
CA GLY A 316 11.59 18.75 -23.98
C GLY A 316 12.29 19.86 -24.78
N SER A 317 12.73 20.95 -24.13
CA SER A 317 13.28 22.15 -24.78
C SER A 317 12.35 22.77 -25.85
N ALA A 318 11.04 22.70 -25.65
CA ALA A 318 10.02 23.19 -26.57
C ALA A 318 10.05 24.73 -26.74
N GLN A 319 10.76 25.45 -25.87
CA GLN A 319 11.06 26.88 -26.05
C GLN A 319 11.78 27.18 -27.38
N SER A 320 12.45 26.20 -27.99
CA SER A 320 13.01 26.37 -29.34
C SER A 320 11.93 26.48 -30.41
N ASN A 321 10.72 25.98 -30.16
CA ASN A 321 9.58 25.98 -31.08
C ASN A 321 8.42 26.83 -30.46
N PRO A 322 8.59 28.15 -30.28
CA PRO A 322 7.62 28.99 -29.57
C PRO A 322 6.22 29.01 -30.20
N LEU A 323 6.09 29.01 -31.53
CA LEU A 323 4.81 29.02 -32.24
C LEU A 323 4.08 27.69 -32.05
N ALA A 324 4.75 26.55 -32.32
CA ALA A 324 4.13 25.24 -32.13
C ALA A 324 3.79 24.97 -30.65
N THR A 325 4.61 25.46 -29.71
CA THR A 325 4.33 25.35 -28.27
C THR A 325 3.09 26.17 -27.88
N GLY A 326 2.97 27.40 -28.38
CA GLY A 326 1.77 28.21 -28.15
C GLY A 326 0.50 27.56 -28.72
N LEU A 327 0.60 26.94 -29.90
CA LEU A 327 -0.50 26.21 -30.54
C LEU A 327 -0.86 24.94 -29.75
N ALA A 328 0.12 24.18 -29.26
CA ALA A 328 -0.10 23.03 -28.37
C ALA A 328 -0.91 23.44 -27.13
N GLN A 329 -0.53 24.55 -26.51
CA GLN A 329 -1.17 25.06 -25.30
C GLN A 329 -2.64 25.45 -25.49
N VAL A 330 -2.99 26.09 -26.61
CA VAL A 330 -4.38 26.49 -26.89
C VAL A 330 -5.23 25.36 -27.46
N SER A 331 -4.59 24.32 -28.00
CA SER A 331 -5.27 23.14 -28.56
C SER A 331 -5.35 21.98 -27.57
N ALA A 332 -4.95 22.18 -26.31
CA ALA A 332 -4.98 21.13 -25.30
C ALA A 332 -6.38 20.51 -25.17
N ILE A 333 -6.45 19.18 -25.15
CA ILE A 333 -7.72 18.44 -25.14
C ILE A 333 -8.47 18.70 -23.83
N GLU A 334 -9.68 19.25 -23.92
CA GLU A 334 -10.62 19.33 -22.79
C GLU A 334 -10.94 17.91 -22.29
N GLY A 335 -10.59 17.61 -21.03
CA GLY A 335 -10.76 16.28 -20.42
C GLY A 335 -9.47 15.53 -20.09
N ALA A 336 -8.33 15.88 -20.71
CA ALA A 336 -7.01 15.35 -20.32
C ALA A 336 -6.55 15.87 -18.93
N GLN A 337 -7.26 16.87 -18.40
CA GLN A 337 -7.03 17.48 -17.09
C GLN A 337 -7.40 16.58 -15.89
N SER A 338 -8.07 15.45 -16.12
CA SER A 338 -8.51 14.53 -15.05
C SER A 338 -7.47 13.49 -14.64
N LEU A 339 -6.32 13.44 -15.32
CA LEU A 339 -5.27 12.43 -15.10
C LEU A 339 -4.49 12.77 -13.81
N ALA A 340 -5.03 12.32 -12.68
CA ALA A 340 -4.47 12.55 -11.34
C ALA A 340 -3.05 11.98 -11.23
N GLY A 341 -2.07 12.85 -10.99
CA GLY A 341 -0.68 12.50 -10.68
C GLY A 341 -0.52 11.82 -9.32
N LEU A 342 0.72 11.49 -8.96
CA LEU A 342 1.13 10.65 -7.84
C LEU A 342 0.15 10.52 -6.64
N SER A 343 -0.34 9.30 -6.42
CA SER A 343 -1.20 8.89 -5.31
C SER A 343 -0.74 9.32 -3.91
N LYS A 344 -1.71 9.50 -3.01
CA LYS A 344 -1.45 9.65 -1.58
C LYS A 344 -1.48 8.27 -0.92
N ILE A 345 -0.31 7.73 -0.67
CA ILE A 345 -0.13 6.36 -0.15
C ILE A 345 0.11 6.32 1.36
N HIS A 346 0.00 5.14 1.96
CA HIS A 346 0.47 4.88 3.32
C HIS A 346 1.89 4.33 3.32
N ASP A 347 2.74 4.87 4.18
CA ASP A 347 4.05 4.31 4.51
C ASP A 347 4.30 4.42 6.02
N LEU A 348 5.42 3.88 6.49
CA LEU A 348 5.82 3.98 7.89
C LEU A 348 6.08 5.43 8.29
N ASP A 349 5.69 5.80 9.52
CA ASP A 349 6.09 7.07 10.11
C ASP A 349 7.47 6.94 10.77
N HIS A 350 8.52 7.17 9.97
CA HIS A 350 9.90 7.10 10.46
C HIS A 350 10.25 8.12 11.53
N ARG A 351 9.46 9.20 11.71
CA ARG A 351 9.75 10.26 12.69
C ARG A 351 9.48 9.80 14.13
N LEU A 352 8.56 8.85 14.27
CA LEU A 352 8.11 8.30 15.56
C LEU A 352 8.78 6.96 15.88
N MET A 353 9.68 6.49 15.03
CA MET A 353 10.34 5.19 15.18
C MET A 353 11.66 5.30 15.92
N ASN A 354 11.84 4.45 16.93
CA ASN A 354 13.11 4.32 17.66
C ASN A 354 14.21 3.66 16.81
N SER A 355 13.83 2.89 15.77
CA SER A 355 14.73 2.22 14.84
C SER A 355 14.12 2.23 13.44
N GLU A 356 14.88 2.69 12.45
CA GLU A 356 14.44 2.71 11.05
C GLU A 356 14.52 1.33 10.36
N THR A 357 15.30 0.41 10.92
CA THR A 357 15.55 -0.93 10.35
C THR A 357 14.69 -2.00 11.00
N GLU A 358 14.33 -1.86 12.27
CA GLU A 358 13.60 -2.87 13.04
C GLU A 358 12.38 -2.27 13.77
N PRO A 359 11.42 -1.65 13.05
CA PRO A 359 10.20 -1.18 13.66
C PRO A 359 9.29 -2.35 14.06
N VAL A 360 8.71 -2.25 15.26
CA VAL A 360 7.80 -3.26 15.80
C VAL A 360 6.46 -2.66 16.20
N SER A 361 5.38 -3.43 16.03
CA SER A 361 4.04 -3.10 16.51
C SER A 361 3.53 -4.22 17.40
N GLN A 362 3.29 -3.91 18.68
CA GLN A 362 2.85 -4.89 19.67
C GLN A 362 1.32 -4.91 19.80
N ILE A 363 0.80 -6.09 20.12
CA ILE A 363 -0.61 -6.37 20.37
C ILE A 363 -0.69 -7.21 21.64
N ALA A 364 -1.62 -6.87 22.53
CA ALA A 364 -1.92 -7.69 23.69
C ALA A 364 -3.39 -8.13 23.65
N VAL A 365 -3.64 -9.39 23.98
CA VAL A 365 -4.98 -10.00 24.05
C VAL A 365 -5.22 -10.50 25.46
N LEU A 366 -6.38 -10.14 26.00
CA LEU A 366 -6.89 -10.68 27.25
C LEU A 366 -8.05 -11.62 26.94
N ALA A 367 -7.86 -12.90 27.23
CA ALA A 367 -8.91 -13.91 27.18
C ALA A 367 -9.50 -14.14 28.58
N ARG A 368 -10.80 -14.44 28.62
CA ARG A 368 -11.53 -14.72 29.85
C ARG A 368 -12.52 -15.86 29.68
N VAL A 369 -12.76 -16.57 30.77
CA VAL A 369 -13.87 -17.51 30.94
C VAL A 369 -14.48 -17.35 32.31
N GLU A 370 -15.81 -17.41 32.41
CA GLU A 370 -16.50 -17.38 33.70
C GLU A 370 -16.21 -18.65 34.49
N LEU A 371 -15.87 -18.50 35.77
CA LEU A 371 -15.60 -19.65 36.67
C LEU A 371 -16.80 -20.61 36.76
N GLY A 372 -18.02 -20.08 36.76
CA GLY A 372 -19.25 -20.88 36.72
C GLY A 372 -19.40 -21.77 35.48
N LYS A 373 -18.67 -21.48 34.39
CA LYS A 373 -18.68 -22.28 33.17
C LYS A 373 -17.57 -23.33 33.12
N VAL A 374 -16.61 -23.33 34.04
CA VAL A 374 -15.43 -24.22 34.04
C VAL A 374 -15.78 -25.67 34.44
N GLY A 375 -16.90 -25.89 35.12
CA GLY A 375 -17.32 -27.23 35.56
C GLY A 375 -16.48 -27.74 36.73
N THR A 376 -16.16 -26.86 37.68
CA THR A 376 -15.66 -27.23 39.03
C THR A 376 -16.75 -27.90 39.85
N SER A 377 -16.38 -28.58 40.95
CA SER A 377 -17.34 -29.24 41.86
C SER A 377 -18.43 -28.29 42.39
N ASP A 378 -18.09 -27.02 42.65
CA ASP A 378 -19.06 -26.00 43.07
C ASP A 378 -19.99 -25.58 41.92
N SER A 379 -19.44 -25.33 40.71
CA SER A 379 -20.26 -25.00 39.54
C SER A 379 -21.20 -26.13 39.08
N LEU A 380 -20.85 -27.38 39.37
CA LEU A 380 -21.67 -28.57 39.10
C LEU A 380 -22.70 -28.84 40.20
N GLY A 381 -22.73 -28.05 41.28
CA GLY A 381 -23.66 -28.23 42.40
C GLY A 381 -23.41 -29.48 43.24
N THR A 382 -22.24 -30.10 43.12
CA THR A 382 -21.89 -31.34 43.84
C THR A 382 -21.63 -31.10 45.34
N THR A 383 -21.45 -29.84 45.73
CA THR A 383 -21.27 -29.38 47.11
C THR A 383 -22.27 -28.28 47.45
N SER A 384 -22.87 -28.32 48.64
CA SER A 384 -23.85 -27.31 49.09
C SER A 384 -23.59 -26.87 50.53
N GLY A 385 -24.12 -25.69 50.90
CA GLY A 385 -24.02 -25.15 52.26
C GLY A 385 -22.57 -24.99 52.74
N ARG A 386 -22.25 -25.54 53.91
CA ARG A 386 -20.90 -25.49 54.53
C ARG A 386 -19.85 -26.36 53.85
N LEU A 387 -20.26 -27.20 52.89
CA LEU A 387 -19.36 -28.07 52.13
C LEU A 387 -18.92 -27.45 50.80
N ARG A 388 -19.36 -26.23 50.49
CA ARG A 388 -18.90 -25.51 49.31
C ARG A 388 -17.38 -25.30 49.38
N LEU A 389 -16.70 -25.83 48.39
CA LEU A 389 -15.32 -25.50 48.11
C LEU A 389 -15.34 -24.12 47.47
N ASN A 390 -14.98 -23.09 48.22
CA ASN A 390 -14.87 -21.75 47.68
C ASN A 390 -13.62 -21.72 46.81
N ASP A 391 -13.76 -21.41 45.52
CA ASP A 391 -12.67 -21.38 44.53
C ASP A 391 -11.64 -20.23 44.79
N GLY A 392 -11.68 -19.63 45.99
CA GLY A 392 -10.58 -18.92 46.64
C GLY A 392 -10.27 -17.51 46.16
N SER A 393 -10.81 -17.06 45.02
CA SER A 393 -10.33 -15.81 44.41
C SER A 393 -11.29 -14.62 44.52
N GLY A 394 -12.57 -14.81 44.85
CA GLY A 394 -13.58 -13.74 44.72
C GLY A 394 -13.70 -13.19 43.29
N GLN A 395 -12.98 -13.78 42.32
CA GLN A 395 -13.00 -13.38 40.93
C GLN A 395 -14.13 -14.12 40.22
N THR A 396 -14.79 -13.44 39.30
CA THR A 396 -15.86 -14.00 38.47
C THR A 396 -15.30 -14.74 37.25
N TYR A 397 -14.05 -14.44 36.87
CA TYR A 397 -13.44 -14.92 35.63
C TYR A 397 -12.04 -15.49 35.88
N LEU A 398 -11.69 -16.54 35.13
CA LEU A 398 -10.29 -16.87 34.85
C LEU A 398 -9.81 -16.00 33.69
N LEU A 399 -8.65 -15.37 33.83
CA LEU A 399 -8.06 -14.48 32.83
C LEU A 399 -6.76 -15.07 32.28
N ALA A 400 -6.48 -14.87 30.99
CA ALA A 400 -5.19 -15.17 30.36
C ALA A 400 -4.74 -13.99 29.50
N LEU A 401 -3.52 -13.52 29.73
CA LEU A 401 -2.91 -12.43 28.98
C LEU A 401 -1.84 -13.00 28.06
N SER A 402 -1.97 -12.72 26.77
CA SER A 402 -0.95 -13.02 25.76
C SER A 402 -0.59 -11.76 24.99
N ALA A 403 0.62 -11.75 24.41
CA ALA A 403 1.09 -10.67 23.58
C ALA A 403 1.83 -11.20 22.34
N ALA A 404 1.70 -10.46 21.25
CA ALA A 404 2.38 -10.73 19.99
C ALA A 404 2.93 -9.44 19.42
N GLU A 405 3.96 -9.53 18.58
CA GLU A 405 4.50 -8.39 17.86
C GLU A 405 4.59 -8.67 16.37
N VAL A 406 4.39 -7.60 15.61
CA VAL A 406 4.60 -7.54 14.17
C VAL A 406 5.94 -6.86 13.93
N TYR A 407 6.80 -7.49 13.14
CA TYR A 407 8.17 -7.06 12.89
C TYR A 407 8.53 -7.23 11.41
N PHE A 408 9.50 -6.44 10.95
CA PHE A 408 10.00 -6.50 9.58
C PHE A 408 11.22 -7.44 9.50
N GLN A 409 11.17 -8.46 8.66
CA GLN A 409 12.29 -9.37 8.43
C GLN A 409 12.40 -9.76 6.95
N PRO A 410 13.31 -9.14 6.18
CA PRO A 410 13.57 -9.53 4.81
C PRO A 410 14.24 -10.92 4.76
N PRO A 411 14.16 -11.62 3.61
CA PRO A 411 14.87 -12.89 3.41
C PRO A 411 16.38 -12.72 3.64
N PRO A 412 17.06 -13.70 4.25
CA PRO A 412 18.51 -13.67 4.41
C PRO A 412 19.19 -13.95 3.06
N GLU A 413 19.27 -12.94 2.21
CA GLU A 413 20.10 -12.98 1.00
C GLU A 413 21.49 -12.41 1.30
N ALA A 414 22.54 -13.16 0.91
CA ALA A 414 23.92 -12.90 1.34
C ALA A 414 24.55 -11.62 0.76
N SER A 415 23.88 -10.94 -0.18
CA SER A 415 24.44 -9.83 -0.96
C SER A 415 23.65 -8.52 -0.88
N THR A 416 22.55 -8.47 -0.15
CA THR A 416 21.71 -7.26 -0.02
C THR A 416 22.02 -6.54 1.28
N PRO A 417 22.37 -5.24 1.25
CA PRO A 417 22.47 -4.42 2.45
C PRO A 417 21.18 -4.54 3.27
N ALA A 418 21.29 -4.37 4.60
CA ALA A 418 20.13 -4.38 5.49
C ALA A 418 19.04 -3.45 4.95
N GLN A 419 17.93 -4.04 4.49
CA GLN A 419 16.86 -3.29 3.84
C GLN A 419 16.09 -2.50 4.89
N ARG A 420 15.90 -1.20 4.67
CA ARG A 420 15.07 -0.36 5.52
C ARG A 420 13.63 -0.87 5.51
N ALA A 421 13.03 -0.97 6.68
CA ALA A 421 11.62 -1.32 6.81
C ALA A 421 10.77 -0.27 6.08
N SER A 422 9.83 -0.72 5.26
CA SER A 422 8.96 0.14 4.48
C SER A 422 7.66 -0.59 4.15
N LEU A 423 6.63 0.17 3.78
CA LEU A 423 5.44 -0.38 3.15
C LEU A 423 5.60 -0.43 1.63
N PHE A 424 6.80 -0.75 1.13
CA PHE A 424 7.03 -1.16 -0.26
C PHE A 424 7.57 -2.59 -0.35
N SER A 425 7.99 -3.17 0.78
CA SER A 425 8.53 -4.52 0.87
C SER A 425 7.62 -5.39 1.75
N PRO A 426 7.06 -6.50 1.23
CA PRO A 426 6.06 -7.31 1.93
C PRO A 426 6.70 -8.33 2.88
N PHE A 427 7.54 -7.86 3.81
CA PHE A 427 8.32 -8.72 4.71
C PHE A 427 7.91 -8.59 6.18
N TRP A 428 6.64 -8.21 6.42
CA TRP A 428 6.07 -8.15 7.76
C TRP A 428 5.65 -9.53 8.23
N GLN A 429 6.13 -9.90 9.41
CA GLN A 429 5.87 -11.18 10.06
C GLN A 429 5.36 -10.96 11.48
N ALA A 430 4.77 -11.99 12.07
CA ALA A 430 4.23 -11.96 13.42
C ALA A 430 4.89 -13.03 14.28
N ARG A 431 5.12 -12.74 15.56
CA ARG A 431 5.59 -13.71 16.56
C ARG A 431 5.00 -13.43 17.94
N LEU A 432 4.93 -14.46 18.77
CA LEU A 432 4.57 -14.32 20.17
C LEU A 432 5.71 -13.67 20.97
N ILE A 433 5.33 -12.85 21.95
CA ILE A 433 6.26 -12.21 22.88
C ILE A 433 5.73 -12.31 24.31
N LYS A 434 6.62 -12.09 25.28
CA LYS A 434 6.19 -11.97 26.67
C LYS A 434 5.43 -10.66 26.88
N PRO A 435 4.27 -10.66 27.57
CA PRO A 435 3.56 -9.43 27.89
C PRO A 435 4.41 -8.46 28.70
N THR A 436 4.45 -7.20 28.27
CA THR A 436 5.18 -6.12 28.93
C THR A 436 4.53 -5.73 30.25
N GLU A 437 5.20 -4.92 31.07
CA GLU A 437 4.60 -4.34 32.28
C GLU A 437 3.38 -3.46 31.96
N ALA A 438 3.44 -2.69 30.87
CA ALA A 438 2.31 -1.91 30.40
C ALA A 438 1.10 -2.79 30.05
N HIS A 439 1.30 -3.91 29.35
CA HIS A 439 0.22 -4.86 29.05
C HIS A 439 -0.38 -5.46 30.33
N ARG A 440 0.45 -5.80 31.31
CA ARG A 440 0.00 -6.33 32.60
C ARG A 440 -0.79 -5.30 33.40
N ALA A 441 -0.34 -4.04 33.42
CA ALA A 441 -1.06 -2.95 34.06
C ALA A 441 -2.43 -2.69 33.39
N ALA A 442 -2.47 -2.68 32.06
CA ALA A 442 -3.73 -2.55 31.32
C ALA A 442 -4.68 -3.73 31.58
N ALA A 443 -4.18 -4.97 31.63
CA ALA A 443 -4.98 -6.14 31.95
C ALA A 443 -5.55 -6.11 33.38
N ALA A 444 -4.78 -5.60 34.35
CA ALA A 444 -5.22 -5.49 35.75
C ALA A 444 -6.45 -4.58 35.94
N ALA A 445 -6.67 -3.61 35.04
CA ALA A 445 -7.88 -2.79 35.05
C ALA A 445 -9.16 -3.59 34.77
N TYR A 446 -9.04 -4.72 34.06
CA TYR A 446 -10.16 -5.61 33.71
C TYR A 446 -10.35 -6.78 34.68
N ALA A 447 -9.46 -6.92 35.67
CA ALA A 447 -9.49 -7.99 36.66
C ALA A 447 -10.31 -7.66 37.92
N ARG A 448 -11.05 -6.54 37.92
CA ARG A 448 -11.88 -6.09 39.04
C ARG A 448 -13.32 -6.54 38.94
#